data_AF-A0A7Y0N2W3-F1
#
_entry.id   AF-A0A7Y0N2W3-F1
#
_cell.length_a   1.000
_cell.length_b   1.000
_cell.length_c   1.000
_cell.angle_alpha   90.00
_cell.angle_beta   90.00
_cell.angle_gamma   90.00
#
_symmetry.space_group_name_H-M   'P 1'
#
loop_
_entity.id
_entity.type
_entity.pdbx_description
1 polymer ?
#
loop_
_entity_poly.entity_id
_entity_poly.type
_entity_poly.pdbx_seq_one_letter_code
_entity_poly.pdbx_strand_id
1 'polypeptide(L)'
;EVEIPIMDLVDVRGIREKQLVGDGLVVGLAGQGDRNQVKFTSQSITNMLRQFGVQIDDSMDPKLRNVASVSVTASVDPMAGPGQTLDVVVSSIGDAKSLRGGTLLLTPLRGIDGEVYAIAQGSVVVGGLSAEGKSGSKVEVNTPTAGRVPNGATLEREIKTDFNQRDEITLNLRKPSFTTAK
;
A
#
# COMPACT_ATOMS: atom_id res chain seq x y z
N GLU A 1 -22.00 39.68 8.24
CA GLU A 1 -22.03 38.27 7.82
C GLU A 1 -20.62 37.78 7.60
N VAL A 2 -20.33 36.52 7.91
CA VAL A 2 -19.07 35.88 7.54
C VAL A 2 -19.37 35.05 6.29
N GLU A 3 -18.77 35.40 5.16
CA GLU A 3 -18.89 34.62 3.94
C GLU A 3 -18.05 33.35 4.09
N ILE A 4 -18.69 32.19 3.93
CA ILE A 4 -18.03 30.89 3.97
C ILE A 4 -18.14 30.30 2.55
N PRO A 5 -17.03 29.96 1.89
CA PRO A 5 -17.05 29.26 0.61
C PRO A 5 -17.87 27.98 0.69
N ILE A 6 -18.76 27.74 -0.29
CA ILE A 6 -19.59 26.53 -0.29
C ILE A 6 -18.74 25.25 -0.27
N MET A 7 -17.56 25.27 -0.89
CA MET A 7 -16.59 24.16 -0.91
C MET A 7 -16.01 23.81 0.47
N ASP A 8 -16.11 24.70 1.46
CA ASP A 8 -15.68 24.40 2.83
C ASP A 8 -16.73 23.57 3.58
N LEU A 9 -17.99 23.62 3.13
CA LEU A 9 -19.15 23.00 3.78
C LEU A 9 -19.58 21.68 3.13
N VAL A 10 -19.16 21.42 1.88
CA VAL A 10 -19.66 20.31 1.06
C VAL A 10 -18.55 19.47 0.45
N ASP A 11 -18.89 18.22 0.13
CA ASP A 11 -18.13 17.36 -0.76
C ASP A 11 -18.92 17.14 -2.06
N VAL A 12 -18.20 17.08 -3.17
CA VAL A 12 -18.82 16.87 -4.48
C VAL A 12 -19.10 15.38 -4.67
N ARG A 13 -20.37 15.02 -4.89
CA ARG A 13 -20.76 13.62 -5.10
C ARG A 13 -20.08 13.06 -6.35
N GLY A 14 -19.42 11.91 -6.20
CA GLY A 14 -18.68 11.25 -7.28
C GLY A 14 -17.18 11.58 -7.30
N ILE A 15 -16.77 12.64 -6.61
CA ILE A 15 -15.36 12.97 -6.37
C ILE A 15 -14.98 12.38 -5.02
N ARG A 16 -14.25 11.26 -5.05
CA ARG A 16 -13.72 10.62 -3.84
C ARG A 16 -12.35 10.01 -4.11
N GLU A 17 -11.53 9.96 -3.08
CA GLU A 17 -10.31 9.17 -3.12
C GLU A 17 -10.64 7.71 -3.41
N LYS A 18 -9.76 7.08 -4.19
CA LYS A 18 -9.89 5.67 -4.55
C LYS A 18 -8.76 4.90 -3.90
N GLN A 19 -9.08 3.79 -3.26
CA GLN A 19 -8.10 2.94 -2.63
C GLN A 19 -7.66 1.87 -3.62
N LEU A 20 -6.35 1.67 -3.72
CA LEU A 20 -5.74 0.57 -4.43
C LEU A 20 -5.09 -0.37 -3.43
N VAL A 21 -5.16 -1.67 -3.73
CA VAL A 21 -4.61 -2.74 -2.89
C VAL A 21 -3.79 -3.70 -3.74
N GLY A 22 -2.70 -4.22 -3.20
CA GLY A 22 -1.89 -5.23 -3.85
C GLY A 22 -1.19 -6.13 -2.84
N ASP A 23 -0.85 -7.32 -3.29
CA ASP A 23 -0.07 -8.29 -2.53
C ASP A 23 1.35 -8.32 -3.11
N GLY A 24 2.33 -8.04 -2.27
CA GLY A 24 3.72 -7.84 -2.69
C GLY A 24 4.72 -8.65 -1.88
N LEU A 25 5.99 -8.52 -2.27
CA LEU A 25 7.13 -9.07 -1.55
C LEU A 25 8.12 -7.95 -1.20
N VAL A 26 8.56 -7.91 0.05
CA VAL A 26 9.68 -7.07 0.48
C VAL A 26 10.90 -7.96 0.68
N VAL A 27 12.01 -7.63 0.03
CA VAL A 27 13.27 -8.40 0.10
C VAL A 27 14.38 -7.59 0.77
N GLY A 28 15.46 -8.26 1.20
CA GLY A 28 16.62 -7.61 1.82
C GLY A 28 16.52 -7.44 3.34
N LEU A 29 15.64 -8.22 4.00
CA LEU A 29 15.30 -8.04 5.41
C LEU A 29 16.33 -8.55 6.45
N ALA A 30 17.59 -8.79 6.07
CA ALA A 30 18.71 -9.11 6.98
C ALA A 30 18.39 -10.12 8.10
N GLY A 31 17.59 -11.15 7.81
CA GLY A 31 17.21 -12.17 8.79
C GLY A 31 15.91 -11.91 9.57
N GLN A 32 15.24 -10.78 9.31
CA GLN A 32 14.01 -10.32 9.96
C GLN A 32 12.74 -10.51 9.11
N GLY A 33 12.84 -11.17 7.95
CA GLY A 33 11.71 -11.58 7.14
C GLY A 33 10.89 -12.72 7.75
N ASP A 34 9.98 -13.27 6.97
CA ASP A 34 9.10 -14.34 7.39
C ASP A 34 9.86 -15.63 7.75
N ARG A 35 9.28 -16.43 8.62
CA ARG A 35 9.78 -17.77 8.96
C ARG A 35 9.20 -18.80 8.00
N ASN A 36 9.90 -19.93 7.85
CA ASN A 36 9.52 -21.00 6.92
C ASN A 36 8.12 -21.61 7.17
N GLN A 37 7.50 -21.34 8.32
CA GLN A 37 6.12 -21.72 8.61
C GLN A 37 5.08 -20.92 7.79
N VAL A 38 5.44 -19.76 7.25
CA VAL A 38 4.59 -18.91 6.43
C VAL A 38 4.59 -19.40 4.98
N LYS A 39 3.77 -20.42 4.70
CA LYS A 39 3.74 -21.12 3.41
C LYS A 39 3.45 -20.23 2.20
N PHE A 40 2.66 -19.17 2.38
CA PHE A 40 2.32 -18.27 1.28
C PHE A 40 3.52 -17.43 0.82
N THR A 41 4.42 -17.03 1.72
CA THR A 41 5.65 -16.30 1.36
C THR A 41 6.58 -17.17 0.53
N SER A 42 6.78 -18.45 0.90
CA SER A 42 7.52 -19.40 0.06
C SER A 42 6.91 -19.55 -1.32
N GLN A 43 5.59 -19.72 -1.39
CA GLN A 43 4.90 -19.89 -2.67
C GLN A 43 5.04 -18.65 -3.56
N SER A 44 4.90 -17.45 -3.00
CA SER A 44 5.02 -16.19 -3.72
C SER A 44 6.43 -16.01 -4.31
N ILE A 45 7.48 -16.29 -3.53
CA ILE A 45 8.88 -16.23 -4.02
C ILE A 45 9.10 -17.27 -5.12
N THR A 46 8.63 -18.51 -4.93
CA THR A 46 8.79 -19.57 -5.94
C THR A 46 8.10 -19.20 -7.25
N ASN A 47 6.88 -18.68 -7.18
CA ASN A 47 6.14 -18.21 -8.35
C ASN A 47 6.87 -17.06 -9.07
N MET A 48 7.38 -16.08 -8.31
CA MET A 48 8.14 -14.97 -8.84
C MET A 48 9.42 -15.45 -9.56
N LEU A 49 10.18 -16.34 -8.93
CA LEU A 49 11.42 -16.87 -9.50
C LEU A 49 11.14 -17.69 -10.77
N ARG A 50 10.07 -18.50 -10.77
CA ARG A 50 9.59 -19.19 -11.98
C ARG A 50 9.22 -18.21 -13.09
N GLN A 51 8.55 -17.10 -12.77
CA GLN A 51 8.22 -16.06 -13.73
C GLN A 51 9.47 -15.41 -14.36
N PHE A 52 10.57 -15.32 -13.61
CA PHE A 52 11.86 -14.89 -14.11
C PHE A 52 12.69 -15.99 -14.79
N GLY A 53 12.10 -17.17 -15.05
CA GLY A 53 12.75 -18.28 -15.75
C GLY A 53 13.73 -19.08 -14.90
N VAL A 54 13.74 -18.87 -13.57
CA VAL A 54 14.54 -19.68 -12.67
C VAL A 54 13.87 -21.04 -12.48
N GLN A 55 14.58 -22.11 -12.82
CA GLN A 55 14.14 -23.47 -12.52
C GLN A 55 14.33 -23.73 -11.02
N ILE A 56 13.21 -23.86 -10.31
CA ILE A 56 13.19 -24.23 -8.91
C ILE A 56 12.73 -25.68 -8.81
N ASP A 57 13.60 -26.51 -8.25
CA ASP A 57 13.22 -27.86 -7.81
C ASP A 57 12.28 -27.73 -6.60
N ASP A 58 11.22 -28.53 -6.57
CA ASP A 58 10.22 -28.54 -5.49
C ASP A 58 10.83 -28.91 -4.13
N SER A 59 12.06 -29.46 -4.11
CA SER A 59 12.86 -29.72 -2.90
C SER A 59 13.56 -28.48 -2.32
N MET A 60 13.62 -27.36 -3.05
CA MET A 60 14.37 -26.17 -2.66
C MET A 60 13.50 -25.25 -1.78
N ASP A 61 13.85 -25.11 -0.50
CA ASP A 61 13.21 -24.17 0.43
C ASP A 61 13.93 -22.81 0.39
N PRO A 62 13.36 -21.76 -0.26
CA PRO A 62 13.97 -20.44 -0.29
C PRO A 62 14.12 -19.88 1.12
N LYS A 63 15.26 -19.27 1.45
CA LYS A 63 15.51 -18.69 2.77
C LYS A 63 14.58 -17.50 3.05
N LEU A 64 13.43 -17.77 3.67
CA LEU A 64 12.38 -16.78 3.91
C LEU A 64 12.79 -15.67 4.88
N ARG A 65 13.80 -15.89 5.73
CA ARG A 65 14.25 -14.88 6.69
C ARG A 65 14.77 -13.57 6.06
N ASN A 66 14.95 -13.52 4.74
CA ASN A 66 15.33 -12.30 4.03
C ASN A 66 14.19 -11.67 3.21
N VAL A 67 12.98 -12.23 3.29
CA VAL A 67 11.82 -11.82 2.50
C VAL A 67 10.56 -11.79 3.38
N ALA A 68 9.67 -10.85 3.15
CA ALA A 68 8.36 -10.81 3.78
C ALA A 68 7.27 -10.67 2.72
N SER A 69 6.17 -11.38 2.92
CA SER A 69 4.94 -11.14 2.16
C SER A 69 4.17 -9.99 2.79
N VAL A 70 3.77 -9.03 1.96
CA VAL A 70 3.21 -7.75 2.40
C VAL A 70 1.92 -7.41 1.69
N SER A 71 1.04 -6.68 2.38
CA SER A 71 -0.03 -5.91 1.74
C SER A 71 0.54 -4.55 1.39
N VAL A 72 0.14 -4.05 0.23
CA VAL A 72 0.47 -2.73 -0.27
C VAL A 72 -0.82 -1.98 -0.51
N THR A 73 -0.96 -0.80 0.07
CA THR A 73 -2.12 0.07 -0.15
C THR A 73 -1.69 1.44 -0.62
N ALA A 74 -2.50 2.04 -1.47
CA ALA A 74 -2.31 3.40 -1.97
C ALA A 74 -3.65 4.12 -2.04
N SER A 75 -3.65 5.42 -1.82
CA SER A 75 -4.82 6.27 -2.04
C SER A 75 -4.56 7.15 -3.25
N VAL A 76 -5.53 7.20 -4.16
CA VAL A 76 -5.46 7.95 -5.41
C VAL A 76 -6.39 9.14 -5.30
N ASP A 77 -5.84 10.34 -5.50
CA ASP A 77 -6.61 11.57 -5.58
C ASP A 77 -7.61 11.47 -6.76
N PRO A 78 -8.86 11.95 -6.59
CA PRO A 78 -9.85 11.96 -7.65
C PRO A 78 -9.41 12.58 -8.98
N MET A 79 -8.46 13.53 -8.95
CA MET A 79 -7.93 14.24 -10.11
C MET A 79 -6.58 13.69 -10.58
N ALA A 80 -6.06 12.61 -9.96
CA ALA A 80 -4.80 12.02 -10.38
C ALA A 80 -4.92 11.35 -11.75
N GLY A 81 -3.99 11.71 -12.64
CA GLY A 81 -3.89 11.16 -13.99
C GLY A 81 -2.75 10.15 -14.14
N PRO A 82 -2.74 9.36 -15.25
CA PRO A 82 -1.63 8.46 -15.55
C PRO A 82 -0.27 9.17 -15.53
N GLY A 83 0.76 8.47 -15.04
CA GLY A 83 2.12 8.99 -14.87
C GLY A 83 2.36 9.73 -13.54
N GLN A 84 1.32 10.05 -12.78
CA GLN A 84 1.49 10.62 -11.44
C GLN A 84 1.94 9.56 -10.43
N THR A 85 2.77 9.99 -9.48
CA THR A 85 3.27 9.14 -8.41
C THR A 85 2.36 9.17 -7.19
N LEU A 86 2.33 8.06 -6.46
CA LEU A 86 1.55 7.87 -5.25
C LEU A 86 2.46 7.35 -4.14
N ASP A 87 2.22 7.82 -2.93
CA ASP A 87 2.76 7.17 -1.74
C ASP A 87 2.06 5.83 -1.51
N VAL A 88 2.83 4.81 -1.12
CA VAL A 88 2.27 3.51 -0.75
C VAL A 88 2.61 3.16 0.68
N VAL A 89 1.66 2.54 1.36
CA VAL A 89 1.84 1.93 2.68
C VAL A 89 2.07 0.45 2.48
N VAL A 90 3.08 -0.09 3.15
CA VAL A 90 3.47 -1.49 3.08
C VAL A 90 3.38 -2.09 4.47
N SER A 91 2.64 -3.19 4.62
CA SER A 91 2.46 -3.88 5.90
C SER A 91 2.73 -5.36 5.76
N SER A 92 3.50 -5.94 6.68
CA SER A 92 3.70 -7.39 6.72
C SER A 92 2.38 -8.12 6.97
N ILE A 93 2.07 -9.13 6.16
CA ILE A 93 0.95 -10.06 6.40
C ILE A 93 1.44 -11.34 7.10
N GLY A 94 2.72 -11.66 6.94
CA GLY A 94 3.37 -12.80 7.58
C GLY A 94 3.84 -12.52 9.01
N ASP A 95 4.90 -13.21 9.41
CA ASP A 95 5.49 -13.14 10.74
C ASP A 95 6.88 -12.48 10.78
N ALA A 96 7.19 -11.70 9.73
CA ALA A 96 8.36 -10.84 9.68
C ALA A 96 8.47 -9.97 10.93
N LYS A 97 9.69 -9.86 11.46
CA LYS A 97 10.02 -9.07 12.64
C LYS A 97 10.20 -7.59 12.31
N SER A 98 10.63 -7.27 11.10
CA SER A 98 10.78 -5.89 10.63
C SER A 98 10.83 -5.81 9.12
N LEU A 99 10.28 -4.74 8.55
CA LEU A 99 10.44 -4.37 7.13
C LEU A 99 11.60 -3.39 6.88
N ARG A 100 12.32 -3.00 7.94
CA ARG A 100 13.35 -1.95 7.88
C ARG A 100 14.52 -2.37 6.98
N GLY A 101 14.89 -1.49 6.05
CA GLY A 101 15.97 -1.75 5.09
C GLY A 101 15.56 -2.66 3.93
N GLY A 102 14.30 -3.10 3.91
CA GLY A 102 13.75 -3.88 2.81
C GLY A 102 13.43 -3.04 1.59
N THR A 103 13.29 -3.72 0.46
CA THR A 103 12.82 -3.14 -0.81
C THR A 103 11.57 -3.89 -1.26
N LEU A 104 10.49 -3.14 -1.50
CA LEU A 104 9.27 -3.64 -2.13
C LEU A 104 9.57 -3.94 -3.59
N LEU A 105 9.34 -5.19 -3.99
CA LEU A 105 9.40 -5.60 -5.38
C LEU A 105 8.18 -5.10 -6.16
N LEU A 106 8.30 -5.06 -7.49
CA LEU A 106 7.23 -4.63 -8.39
C LEU A 106 5.91 -5.32 -8.05
N THR A 107 4.94 -4.53 -7.59
CA THR A 107 3.66 -4.98 -7.05
C THR A 107 2.53 -4.24 -7.77
N PRO A 108 1.72 -4.93 -8.59
CA PRO A 108 0.52 -4.37 -9.19
C PRO A 108 -0.52 -4.01 -8.11
N LEU A 109 -1.08 -2.81 -8.18
CA LEU A 109 -2.15 -2.35 -7.28
C LEU A 109 -3.48 -2.30 -8.03
N ARG A 110 -4.48 -2.95 -7.42
CA ARG A 110 -5.81 -3.15 -7.98
C ARG A 110 -6.86 -2.28 -7.30
N GLY A 111 -7.83 -1.84 -8.07
CA GLY A 111 -9.05 -1.23 -7.56
C GLY A 111 -10.03 -2.26 -7.02
N ILE A 112 -11.16 -1.79 -6.49
CA ILE A 112 -12.26 -2.63 -6.01
C ILE A 112 -12.93 -3.47 -7.11
N ASP A 113 -12.74 -3.09 -8.37
CA ASP A 113 -13.18 -3.79 -9.57
C ASP A 113 -12.21 -4.93 -9.98
N GLY A 114 -11.07 -5.06 -9.29
CA GLY A 114 -10.04 -6.06 -9.57
C GLY A 114 -9.05 -5.64 -10.67
N GLU A 115 -9.25 -4.49 -11.32
CA GLU A 115 -8.38 -4.00 -12.37
C GLU A 115 -7.12 -3.37 -11.80
N VAL A 116 -5.96 -3.61 -12.45
CA VAL A 116 -4.70 -2.96 -12.06
C VAL A 116 -4.72 -1.51 -12.53
N TYR A 117 -4.48 -0.57 -11.63
CA TYR A 117 -4.42 0.86 -11.92
C TYR A 117 -3.05 1.47 -11.70
N ALA A 118 -2.25 0.92 -10.79
CA ALA A 118 -0.91 1.42 -10.49
C ALA A 118 0.08 0.28 -10.31
N ILE A 119 1.37 0.59 -10.42
CA ILE A 119 2.46 -0.32 -10.13
C ILE A 119 3.31 0.30 -9.02
N ALA A 120 3.53 -0.46 -7.93
CA ALA A 120 4.30 -0.04 -6.77
C ALA A 120 5.66 -0.75 -6.69
N GLN A 121 6.72 -0.06 -6.29
CA GLN A 121 8.04 -0.61 -6.00
C GLN A 121 8.88 0.39 -5.19
N GLY A 122 9.96 -0.09 -4.56
CA GLY A 122 11.00 0.78 -4.01
C GLY A 122 11.35 0.51 -2.55
N SER A 123 12.27 1.31 -2.01
CA SER A 123 12.80 1.12 -0.66
C SER A 123 11.76 1.45 0.41
N VAL A 124 11.58 0.54 1.37
CA VAL A 124 10.60 0.69 2.45
C VAL A 124 11.20 1.51 3.59
N VAL A 125 10.60 2.65 3.86
CA VAL A 125 10.92 3.51 4.99
C VAL A 125 10.06 3.11 6.18
N VAL A 126 10.69 2.64 7.26
CA VAL A 126 10.02 2.21 8.49
C VAL A 126 10.35 3.20 9.60
N GLY A 127 9.32 3.80 10.20
CA GLY A 127 9.45 4.72 11.33
C GLY A 127 9.61 4.04 12.69
N GLY A 128 9.55 2.70 12.75
CA GLY A 128 9.67 1.92 13.98
C GLY A 128 11.03 1.28 14.20
N LEU A 129 11.37 1.09 15.48
CA LEU A 129 12.61 0.51 15.96
C LEU A 129 12.31 -0.57 16.99
N SER A 130 12.80 -1.78 16.76
CA SER A 130 12.84 -2.84 17.77
C SER A 130 14.30 -3.17 18.11
N ALA A 131 14.69 -3.08 19.37
CA ALA A 131 16.01 -3.42 19.85
C ALA A 131 15.90 -4.38 21.05
N GLU A 132 16.74 -5.42 21.07
CA GLU A 132 16.82 -6.39 22.16
C GLU A 132 18.25 -6.40 22.71
N GLY A 133 18.39 -6.12 24.00
CA GLY A 133 19.66 -6.15 24.71
C GLY A 133 20.03 -7.56 25.16
N LYS A 134 21.33 -7.83 25.32
CA LYS A 134 21.84 -9.13 25.80
C LYS A 134 21.34 -9.53 27.20
N SER A 135 20.79 -8.58 27.95
CA SER A 135 20.15 -8.78 29.26
C SER A 135 18.67 -9.23 29.16
N GLY A 136 18.12 -9.40 27.94
CA GLY A 136 16.70 -9.69 27.72
C GLY A 136 15.79 -8.45 27.70
N SER A 137 16.35 -7.24 27.83
CA SER A 137 15.59 -5.99 27.74
C SER A 137 15.17 -5.73 26.29
N LYS A 138 13.87 -5.59 26.04
CA LYS A 138 13.30 -5.27 24.73
C LYS A 138 12.78 -3.84 24.72
N VAL A 139 13.19 -3.05 23.73
CA VAL A 139 12.63 -1.72 23.44
C VAL A 139 11.97 -1.79 22.07
N GLU A 140 10.70 -1.46 22.00
CA GLU A 140 9.95 -1.37 20.74
C GLU A 140 9.30 0.01 20.66
N VAL A 141 9.66 0.77 19.62
CA VAL A 141 9.14 2.12 19.33
C VAL A 141 8.43 2.05 17.98
N ASN A 142 7.16 2.44 17.92
CA ASN A 142 6.27 2.32 16.76
C ASN A 142 6.14 0.87 16.23
N THR A 143 5.64 0.71 15.00
CA THR A 143 5.38 -0.59 14.37
C THR A 143 6.48 -0.93 13.36
N PRO A 144 7.43 -1.84 13.67
CA PRO A 144 8.56 -2.15 12.79
C PRO A 144 8.18 -2.99 11.55
N THR A 145 6.96 -3.53 11.53
CA THR A 145 6.39 -4.39 10.46
C THR A 145 5.53 -3.61 9.46
N ALA A 146 5.47 -2.29 9.58
CA ALA A 146 4.79 -1.41 8.65
C ALA A 146 5.71 -0.26 8.23
N GLY A 147 5.61 0.16 6.98
CA GLY A 147 6.42 1.23 6.41
C GLY A 147 5.72 1.92 5.25
N ARG A 148 6.40 2.89 4.66
CA ARG A 148 5.96 3.62 3.48
C ARG A 148 7.02 3.57 2.39
N VAL A 149 6.59 3.60 1.14
CA VAL A 149 7.47 3.90 0.00
C VAL A 149 6.96 5.22 -0.60
N PRO A 150 7.60 6.36 -0.26
CA PRO A 150 7.21 7.65 -0.79
C PRO A 150 7.37 7.71 -2.31
N ASN A 151 6.36 8.21 -3.02
CA ASN A 151 6.28 8.18 -4.50
C ASN A 151 6.57 6.79 -5.09
N GLY A 152 6.27 5.72 -4.33
CA GLY A 152 6.63 4.36 -4.65
C GLY A 152 5.72 3.71 -5.69
N ALA A 153 4.56 4.29 -5.99
CA ALA A 153 3.70 3.81 -7.05
C ALA A 153 3.55 4.83 -8.18
N THR A 154 3.37 4.34 -9.40
CA THR A 154 2.99 5.14 -10.56
C THR A 154 1.63 4.70 -11.05
N LEU A 155 0.74 5.67 -11.28
CA LEU A 155 -0.58 5.41 -11.85
C LEU A 155 -0.44 5.12 -13.35
N GLU A 156 -0.83 3.93 -13.78
CA GLU A 156 -0.73 3.49 -15.18
C GLU A 156 -2.03 3.72 -15.96
N ARG A 157 -3.17 3.73 -15.24
CA ARG A 157 -4.49 3.86 -15.84
C ARG A 157 -5.31 4.91 -15.13
N GLU A 158 -6.06 5.67 -15.91
CA GLU A 158 -7.02 6.61 -15.38
C GLU A 158 -8.15 5.85 -14.68
N ILE A 159 -8.44 6.25 -13.44
CA ILE A 159 -9.60 5.71 -12.74
C ILE A 159 -10.80 6.57 -13.08
N LYS A 160 -11.61 6.13 -14.05
CA LYS A 160 -12.77 6.88 -14.54
C LYS A 160 -13.64 7.39 -13.40
N THR A 161 -13.98 8.67 -13.45
CA THR A 161 -14.99 9.29 -12.60
C THR A 161 -16.17 9.64 -13.50
N ASP A 162 -17.38 9.51 -12.97
CA ASP A 162 -18.60 9.92 -13.66
C ASP A 162 -18.91 11.42 -13.46
N PHE A 163 -18.03 12.15 -12.75
CA PHE A 163 -18.24 13.57 -12.43
C PHE A 163 -18.37 14.43 -13.69
N ASN A 164 -17.48 14.26 -14.66
CA ASN A 164 -17.49 15.05 -15.90
C ASN A 164 -18.61 14.66 -16.88
N GLN A 165 -19.39 13.61 -16.57
CA GLN A 165 -20.46 13.10 -17.44
C GLN A 165 -21.85 13.48 -16.95
N ARG A 166 -21.97 14.16 -15.79
CA ARG A 166 -23.24 14.55 -15.20
C ARG A 166 -23.56 16.00 -15.53
N ASP A 167 -24.79 16.25 -15.96
CA ASP A 167 -25.30 17.61 -16.21
C ASP A 167 -25.55 18.40 -14.91
N GLU A 168 -25.63 17.69 -13.78
CA GLU A 168 -25.88 18.25 -12.45
C GLU A 168 -24.78 17.88 -11.46
N ILE A 169 -24.31 18.87 -10.70
CA ILE A 169 -23.36 18.67 -9.60
C ILE A 169 -24.15 18.51 -8.30
N THR A 170 -24.09 17.33 -7.68
CA THR A 170 -24.65 17.13 -6.34
C THR A 170 -23.60 17.44 -5.27
N LEU A 171 -23.91 18.34 -4.36
CA LEU A 171 -23.07 18.70 -3.22
C LEU A 171 -23.62 18.06 -1.95
N ASN A 172 -22.82 17.23 -1.29
CA ASN A 172 -23.17 16.60 -0.02
C ASN A 172 -22.60 17.43 1.13
N LEU A 173 -23.45 17.90 2.03
CA LEU A 173 -22.99 18.60 3.24
C LEU A 173 -22.11 17.68 4.09
N ARG A 174 -20.92 18.15 4.48
CA ARG A 174 -20.02 17.42 5.39
C ARG A 174 -20.64 17.20 6.76
N LYS A 175 -21.43 18.18 7.22
CA LYS A 175 -22.19 18.14 8.46
C LYS A 175 -23.65 18.51 8.17
N PRO A 176 -24.52 17.52 7.91
CA PRO A 176 -25.92 17.78 7.61
C PRO A 176 -26.63 18.41 8.82
N SER A 177 -27.26 19.57 8.63
CA SER A 177 -28.17 20.17 9.59
C SER A 177 -29.18 21.06 8.88
N PHE A 178 -30.35 21.28 9.50
CA PHE A 178 -31.35 22.22 8.97
C PHE A 178 -30.85 23.67 8.91
N THR A 179 -29.83 24.02 9.70
CA THR A 179 -29.22 25.35 9.70
C THR A 179 -28.23 25.55 8.55
N THR A 180 -27.49 24.51 8.17
CA THR A 180 -26.50 24.56 7.08
C THR A 180 -27.13 24.27 5.72
N ALA A 181 -28.26 23.58 5.68
CA ALA A 181 -28.97 23.21 4.44
C ALA A 181 -30.02 24.24 3.98
N LYS A 182 -30.12 25.39 4.65
CA LYS A 182 -31.11 26.43 4.35
C LYS A 182 -30.63 27.38 3.25
#